data_AF-X1G7E8-F1
#
_entry.id   AF-X1G7E8-F1
#
_cell.length_a   1.000
_cell.length_b   1.000
_cell.length_c   1.000
_cell.angle_alpha   90.00
_cell.angle_beta   90.00
_cell.angle_gamma   90.00
#
_symmetry.space_group_name_H-M   'P 1'
#
loop_
_entity.id
_entity.type
_entity.pdbx_description
1 polymer ?
#
loop_
_entity_poly.entity_id
_entity_poly.type
_entity_poly.pdbx_seq_one_letter_code
_entity_poly.pdbx_strand_id
1 'polypeptide(L)'
;MVRSLTKTIEELSEEIRQRQAIRQTTETSLDNLCNAYTEMVSKIDIVKKIYIVVTTNGLVCWTIVDTEPFDSTLLEPIYDAQVKIYRQMESTSALDFHVLNLSEFYHRQELENVLPPSAKLVWQR
;
A
#
# COMPACT_ATOMS: atom_id res chain seq x y z
N MET A 1 8.09 -47.21 -16.71
CA MET A 1 7.23 -46.02 -16.82
C MET A 1 7.23 -45.11 -15.58
N VAL A 2 7.97 -45.42 -14.50
CA VAL A 2 7.95 -44.65 -13.23
C VAL A 2 8.92 -43.46 -13.21
N ARG A 3 10.03 -43.51 -13.96
CA ARG A 3 11.04 -42.42 -14.03
C ARG A 3 10.50 -41.08 -14.54
N SER A 4 9.37 -41.07 -15.25
CA SER A 4 8.77 -39.85 -15.81
C SER A 4 8.02 -39.04 -14.77
N LEU A 5 7.34 -39.69 -13.82
CA LEU A 5 6.50 -38.98 -12.83
C LEU A 5 7.36 -38.30 -11.76
N THR A 6 8.45 -38.94 -11.33
CA THR A 6 9.34 -38.40 -10.29
C THR A 6 10.00 -37.11 -10.74
N LYS A 7 10.44 -37.05 -12.00
CA LYS A 7 11.01 -35.86 -12.61
C LYS A 7 10.00 -34.71 -12.70
N THR A 8 8.76 -35.00 -13.08
CA THR A 8 7.68 -34.01 -13.12
C THR A 8 7.34 -33.46 -11.72
N ILE A 9 7.37 -34.29 -10.67
CA ILE A 9 7.14 -33.86 -9.29
C ILE A 9 8.28 -32.96 -8.80
N GLU A 10 9.54 -33.29 -9.11
CA GLU A 10 10.70 -32.44 -8.78
C GLU A 10 10.64 -31.08 -9.49
N GLU A 11 10.31 -31.06 -10.78
CA GLU A 11 10.16 -29.82 -11.57
C GLU A 11 9.04 -28.92 -11.01
N LEU A 12 7.87 -29.49 -10.71
CA LEU A 12 6.75 -28.76 -10.09
C LEU A 12 7.10 -28.23 -8.69
N SER A 13 7.81 -29.02 -7.89
CA SER A 13 8.19 -28.61 -6.53
C SER A 13 9.19 -27.46 -6.57
N GLU A 14 10.15 -27.49 -7.50
CA GLU A 14 11.10 -26.41 -7.69
C GLU A 14 10.42 -25.14 -8.23
N GLU A 15 9.47 -25.29 -9.16
CA GLU A 15 8.68 -24.16 -9.67
C GLU A 15 7.83 -23.50 -8.55
N ILE A 16 7.19 -24.31 -7.69
CA ILE A 16 6.46 -23.81 -6.51
C ILE A 16 7.41 -23.06 -5.58
N ARG A 17 8.60 -23.62 -5.30
CA ARG A 17 9.59 -23.00 -4.42
C ARG A 17 10.07 -21.66 -4.95
N GLN A 18 10.36 -21.58 -6.25
CA GLN A 18 10.75 -20.33 -6.91
C GLN A 18 9.63 -19.29 -6.85
N ARG A 19 8.38 -19.67 -7.13
CA ARG A 19 7.22 -18.78 -7.02
C ARG A 19 7.00 -18.26 -5.60
N GLN A 20 7.21 -19.10 -4.58
CA GLN A 20 7.14 -18.70 -3.18
C GLN A 20 8.24 -17.71 -2.79
N ALA A 21 9.49 -17.95 -3.22
CA ALA A 21 10.62 -17.06 -2.94
C ALA A 21 10.45 -15.68 -3.60
N ILE A 22 9.98 -15.64 -4.86
CA ILE A 22 9.66 -14.39 -5.55
C ILE A 22 8.58 -13.64 -4.79
N ARG A 23 7.49 -14.32 -4.41
CA ARG A 23 6.39 -13.72 -3.66
C ARG A 23 6.85 -13.11 -2.33
N GLN A 24 7.67 -13.81 -1.55
CA GLN A 24 8.21 -13.28 -0.28
C GLN A 24 9.10 -12.06 -0.49
N THR A 25 9.91 -12.05 -1.56
CA THR A 25 10.78 -10.92 -1.89
C THR A 25 9.95 -9.70 -2.31
N THR A 26 8.91 -9.90 -3.12
CA THR A 26 7.97 -8.84 -3.51
C THR A 26 7.19 -8.28 -2.31
N GLU A 27 6.70 -9.16 -1.42
CA GLU A 27 6.00 -8.75 -0.19
C GLU A 27 6.92 -7.89 0.71
N THR A 28 8.18 -8.32 0.89
CA THR A 28 9.17 -7.56 1.67
C THR A 28 9.50 -6.20 1.03
N SER A 29 9.58 -6.14 -0.30
CA SER A 29 9.84 -4.89 -1.03
C SER A 29 8.68 -3.89 -0.90
N LEU A 30 7.44 -4.36 -1.03
CA LEU A 30 6.24 -3.53 -0.87
C LEU A 30 6.07 -3.00 0.55
N ASP A 31 6.35 -3.83 1.56
CA ASP A 31 6.33 -3.41 2.96
C ASP A 31 7.36 -2.30 3.21
N ASN A 32 8.56 -2.40 2.63
CA ASN A 32 9.58 -1.36 2.74
C ASN A 32 9.14 -0.03 2.10
N LEU A 33 8.49 -0.09 0.93
CA LEU A 33 7.94 1.09 0.26
C LEU A 33 6.81 1.74 1.06
N CYS A 34 5.91 0.94 1.64
CA CYS A 34 4.85 1.43 2.53
C CYS A 34 5.41 2.09 3.79
N ASN A 35 6.45 1.50 4.39
CA ASN A 35 7.11 2.05 5.56
C ASN A 35 7.81 3.38 5.22
N ALA A 36 8.53 3.44 4.10
CA ALA A 36 9.17 4.67 3.62
C ALA A 36 8.14 5.78 3.34
N TYR A 37 7.01 5.44 2.70
CA TYR A 37 5.91 6.38 2.52
C TYR A 37 5.38 6.91 3.85
N THR A 38 5.05 5.99 4.77
CA THR A 38 4.51 6.30 6.10
C THR A 38 5.45 7.22 6.87
N GLU A 39 6.75 6.98 6.82
CA GLU A 39 7.76 7.82 7.47
C GLU A 39 7.83 9.23 6.88
N MET A 40 7.66 9.38 5.56
CA MET A 40 7.61 10.69 4.92
C MET A 40 6.36 11.46 5.31
N VAL A 41 5.18 10.84 5.19
CA VAL A 41 3.91 11.54 5.35
C VAL A 41 3.49 11.75 6.81
N SER A 42 3.95 10.92 7.75
CA SER A 42 3.68 11.10 9.19
C SER A 42 4.24 12.42 9.76
N LYS A 43 5.25 12.99 9.09
CA LYS A 43 5.88 14.26 9.46
C LYS A 43 5.05 15.48 9.02
N ILE A 44 4.02 15.29 8.20
CA ILE A 44 3.15 16.35 7.69
C ILE A 44 2.01 16.57 8.69
N ASP A 45 1.81 17.81 9.16
CA ASP A 45 0.91 18.11 10.29
C ASP A 45 -0.58 17.88 10.00
N ILE A 46 -0.99 18.03 8.74
CA ILE A 46 -2.36 17.76 8.32
C ILE A 46 -2.69 16.26 8.27
N VAL A 47 -1.69 15.36 8.28
CA VAL A 47 -1.91 13.91 8.24
C VAL A 47 -2.30 13.41 9.63
N LYS A 48 -3.45 12.74 9.73
CA LYS A 48 -4.02 12.24 10.98
C LYS A 48 -3.90 10.74 11.14
N LYS A 49 -4.15 9.99 10.06
CA LYS A 49 -4.12 8.52 10.08
C LYS A 49 -3.61 7.97 8.76
N ILE A 50 -2.97 6.82 8.82
CA ILE A 50 -2.54 6.07 7.63
C ILE A 50 -3.01 4.63 7.80
N TYR A 51 -3.68 4.11 6.77
CA TYR A 51 -4.15 2.74 6.70
C TYR A 51 -3.54 2.03 5.50
N ILE A 52 -3.28 0.74 5.63
CA ILE A 52 -2.88 -0.13 4.53
C ILE A 52 -3.97 -1.15 4.27
N VAL A 53 -4.33 -1.29 3.00
CA VAL A 53 -5.27 -2.31 2.52
C VAL A 53 -4.52 -3.25 1.58
N VAL A 54 -4.60 -4.55 1.86
CA VAL A 54 -4.12 -5.59 0.93
C VAL A 54 -5.26 -5.96 -0.02
N THR A 55 -5.03 -5.81 -1.33
CA THR A 55 -5.99 -6.16 -2.38
C THR A 55 -5.47 -7.31 -3.23
N THR A 56 -6.30 -7.86 -4.13
CA THR A 56 -5.85 -8.86 -5.11
C THR A 56 -4.81 -8.32 -6.08
N ASN A 57 -4.78 -7.00 -6.26
CA ASN A 57 -3.95 -6.34 -7.25
C ASN A 57 -2.68 -5.76 -6.64
N GLY A 58 -2.56 -5.65 -5.32
CA GLY A 58 -1.44 -4.97 -4.65
C GLY A 58 -1.81 -4.38 -3.29
N LEU A 59 -0.94 -3.51 -2.78
CA LEU A 59 -1.17 -2.73 -1.57
C LEU A 59 -1.75 -1.36 -1.90
N VAL A 60 -2.59 -0.85 -1.01
CA VAL A 60 -3.14 0.50 -1.13
C VAL A 60 -2.94 1.24 0.18
N CYS A 61 -2.22 2.36 0.12
CA CYS A 61 -1.99 3.26 1.25
C CYS A 61 -3.06 4.35 1.27
N TRP A 62 -3.92 4.33 2.28
CA TRP A 62 -4.91 5.37 2.53
C TRP A 62 -4.37 6.38 3.54
N THR A 63 -4.29 7.63 3.13
CA THR A 63 -3.81 8.75 3.95
C THR A 63 -4.99 9.63 4.32
N ILE A 64 -5.30 9.71 5.61
CA ILE A 64 -6.38 10.54 6.13
C ILE A 64 -5.78 11.86 6.59
N VAL A 65 -6.27 12.96 6.02
CA VAL A 65 -5.83 14.31 6.35
C VAL A 65 -6.98 15.12 6.94
N ASP A 66 -6.63 16.19 7.63
CA ASP A 66 -7.55 17.19 8.12
C ASP A 66 -7.01 18.57 7.76
N THR A 67 -7.58 19.14 6.71
CA THR A 67 -7.18 20.41 6.12
C THR A 67 -8.39 21.12 5.52
N GLU A 68 -8.30 22.42 5.29
CA GLU A 68 -9.37 23.16 4.63
C GLU A 68 -9.75 22.51 3.29
N PRO A 69 -11.05 22.37 2.97
CA PRO A 69 -11.50 21.86 1.69
C PRO A 69 -10.93 22.68 0.55
N PHE A 70 -10.54 22.01 -0.55
CA PHE A 70 -10.02 22.65 -1.77
C PHE A 70 -8.67 23.36 -1.63
N ASP A 71 -8.00 23.35 -0.47
CA ASP A 71 -6.62 23.79 -0.37
C ASP A 71 -5.66 22.66 -0.77
N SER A 72 -5.31 22.62 -2.06
CA SER A 72 -4.39 21.63 -2.60
C SER A 72 -2.94 21.85 -2.18
N THR A 73 -2.56 23.06 -1.73
CA THR A 73 -1.16 23.40 -1.41
C THR A 73 -0.66 22.62 -0.20
N LEU A 74 -1.54 22.41 0.78
CA LEU A 74 -1.25 21.61 1.97
C LEU A 74 -1.09 20.11 1.66
N LEU A 75 -1.63 19.66 0.52
CA LEU A 75 -1.52 18.27 0.04
C LEU A 75 -0.26 18.02 -0.81
N GLU A 76 0.37 19.07 -1.35
CA GLU A 76 1.56 18.94 -2.21
C GLU A 76 2.67 18.05 -1.61
N PRO A 77 3.03 18.18 -0.30
CA PRO A 77 4.07 17.34 0.27
C PRO A 77 3.69 15.84 0.32
N ILE A 78 2.38 15.53 0.37
CA ILE A 78 1.88 14.15 0.30
C ILE A 78 2.05 13.62 -1.12
N TYR A 79 1.66 14.40 -2.13
CA TYR A 79 1.83 14.01 -3.53
C TYR A 79 3.30 13.87 -3.93
N ASP A 80 4.17 14.74 -3.42
CA ASP A 80 5.62 14.62 -3.59
C ASP A 80 6.17 13.31 -2.99
N ALA A 81 5.66 12.92 -1.81
CA ALA A 81 6.00 11.64 -1.20
C ALA A 81 5.52 10.46 -2.06
N GLN A 82 4.31 10.52 -2.62
CA GLN A 82 3.79 9.49 -3.53
C GLN A 82 4.68 9.37 -4.78
N VAL A 83 5.03 10.49 -5.42
CA VAL A 83 5.92 10.50 -6.59
C VAL A 83 7.29 9.91 -6.25
N LYS A 84 7.85 10.21 -5.08
CA LYS A 84 9.12 9.62 -4.62
C LYS A 84 9.04 8.10 -4.48
N ILE A 85 7.91 7.57 -4.01
CA ILE A 85 7.71 6.12 -3.90
C ILE A 85 7.52 5.51 -5.28
N TYR A 86 6.70 6.11 -6.15
CA TYR A 86 6.51 5.64 -7.52
C TYR A 86 7.83 5.53 -8.30
N ARG A 87 8.79 6.43 -8.06
CA ARG A 87 10.13 6.37 -8.68
C ARG A 87 11.01 5.24 -8.16
N GLN A 88 10.73 4.72 -6.96
CA GLN A 88 11.44 3.59 -6.36
C GLN A 88 10.80 2.24 -6.68
N MET A 89 9.57 2.25 -7.18
CA MET A 89 8.86 1.05 -7.57
C MET A 89 9.44 0.45 -8.85
N GLU A 90 9.73 -0.85 -8.80
CA GLU A 90 9.96 -1.64 -10.01
C GLU A 90 8.63 -1.81 -10.77
N SER A 91 8.69 -1.91 -12.10
CA SER A 91 7.54 -1.87 -13.03
C SER A 91 6.42 -2.88 -12.76
N THR A 92 6.64 -3.86 -11.88
CA THR A 92 5.72 -4.96 -11.54
C THR A 92 5.11 -4.83 -10.13
N SER A 93 5.57 -3.87 -9.33
CA SER A 93 5.06 -3.66 -7.97
C SER A 93 3.78 -2.82 -8.01
N ALA A 94 2.72 -3.31 -7.37
CA ALA A 94 1.44 -2.61 -7.31
C ALA A 94 1.23 -2.03 -5.90
N LEU A 95 1.61 -0.77 -5.76
CA LEU A 95 1.33 0.06 -4.59
C LEU A 95 0.58 1.30 -5.09
N ASP A 96 -0.65 1.46 -4.62
CA ASP A 96 -1.50 2.61 -4.92
C ASP A 96 -1.69 3.50 -3.69
N PHE A 97 -2.10 4.75 -3.93
CA PHE A 97 -2.32 5.74 -2.88
C PHE A 97 -3.70 6.39 -3.00
N HIS A 98 -4.35 6.56 -1.85
CA HIS A 98 -5.54 7.39 -1.71
C HIS A 98 -5.34 8.43 -0.61
N VAL A 99 -5.83 9.64 -0.85
CA VAL A 99 -5.85 10.72 0.13
C VAL A 99 -7.30 11.10 0.37
N LEU A 100 -7.70 11.12 1.63
CA LEU A 100 -9.05 11.51 2.05
C LEU A 100 -8.97 12.67 3.03
N ASN A 101 -9.70 13.74 2.77
CA ASN A 101 -9.79 14.88 3.66
C ASN A 101 -11.02 14.78 4.56
N LEU A 102 -10.83 14.66 5.88
CA LEU A 102 -11.90 14.62 6.87
C LEU A 102 -12.85 15.82 6.76
N SER A 103 -12.32 17.00 6.40
CA SER A 103 -13.09 18.22 6.19
C SER A 103 -14.15 18.13 5.09
N GLU A 104 -14.03 17.18 4.16
CA GLU A 104 -15.02 16.93 3.11
C GLU A 104 -16.16 16.00 3.57
N PHE A 105 -15.99 15.26 4.67
CA PHE A 105 -16.94 14.25 5.16
C PHE A 105 -17.86 14.73 6.29
N TYR A 106 -17.82 16.01 6.67
CA TYR A 106 -18.61 16.61 7.76
C TYR A 106 -20.15 16.51 7.59
N HIS A 107 -20.66 15.91 6.50
CA HIS A 107 -22.08 15.77 6.20
C HIS A 107 -22.63 14.33 6.16
N ARG A 108 -22.26 13.49 7.14
CA ARG A 108 -22.89 12.16 7.49
C ARG A 108 -22.22 10.89 6.96
N GLN A 109 -20.99 10.94 6.44
CA GLN A 109 -20.24 9.70 6.20
C GLN A 109 -19.18 9.54 7.26
N GLU A 110 -19.40 8.59 8.17
CA GLU A 110 -18.34 8.14 9.09
C GLU A 110 -17.22 7.54 8.25
N LEU A 111 -15.97 7.86 8.59
CA LEU A 111 -14.75 7.36 7.93
C LEU A 111 -14.76 5.82 7.75
N GLU A 112 -15.42 5.13 8.68
CA GLU A 112 -15.65 3.69 8.72
C GLU A 112 -16.44 3.16 7.52
N ASN A 113 -17.23 4.01 6.85
CA ASN A 113 -17.98 3.66 5.64
C ASN A 113 -17.18 3.88 4.35
N VAL A 114 -16.06 4.60 4.40
CA VAL A 114 -15.22 4.92 3.24
C VAL A 114 -14.02 3.97 3.16
N LEU A 115 -13.46 3.61 4.31
CA LEU A 115 -12.36 2.66 4.37
C LEU A 115 -12.84 1.23 4.11
N PRO A 116 -12.09 0.43 3.32
CA PRO A 116 -12.38 -0.99 3.19
C PRO A 116 -12.35 -1.70 4.56
N PRO A 117 -13.21 -2.70 4.81
CA PRO A 117 -13.19 -3.44 6.08
C PRO A 117 -11.86 -4.15 6.39
N SER A 118 -11.04 -4.39 5.37
CA SER A 118 -9.70 -4.96 5.47
C SER A 118 -8.61 -3.94 5.76
N ALA A 119 -8.95 -2.66 5.94
CA ALA A 119 -7.98 -1.61 6.24
C ALA A 119 -7.33 -1.80 7.61
N LYS A 120 -6.00 -1.88 7.61
CA LYS A 120 -5.18 -1.97 8.82
C LYS A 120 -4.58 -0.61 9.13
N LEU A 121 -4.86 -0.07 10.32
CA LEU A 121 -4.20 1.14 10.81
C LEU A 121 -2.70 0.88 11.00
N VAL A 122 -1.85 1.70 10.41
CA VAL A 122 -0.39 1.61 10.53
C VAL A 122 0.23 2.82 11.23
N TRP A 123 -0.45 3.96 11.23
CA TRP A 123 0.00 5.16 11.93
C TRP A 123 -1.16 6.09 12.28
N GLN A 124 -1.05 6.79 13.42
CA GLN A 124 -2.02 7.79 13.88
C GLN A 124 -1.32 8.88 14.72
N ARG A 125 -1.79 10.13 14.59
CA ARG A 125 -1.48 11.26 15.47
C ARG A 125 -2.54 11.49 16.54
#